data_AF-A0A9C7VJ71-F1
#
_entry.id   AF-A0A9C7VJ71-F1
#
_cell.length_a   1.000
_cell.length_b   1.000
_cell.length_c   1.000
_cell.angle_alpha   90.00
_cell.angle_beta   90.00
_cell.angle_gamma   90.00
#
_symmetry.space_group_name_H-M   'P 1'
#
loop_
_entity.id
_entity.type
_entity.pdbx_description
1 polymer ?
#
loop_
_entity_poly.entity_id
_entity_poly.type
_entity_poly.pdbx_seq_one_letter_code
_entity_poly.pdbx_strand_id
1 'polypeptide(L)'
;IRALTEHGIINVRAVVNPEKVGYGVMADVFVEVEPGQVREVAEIAANFPQVSYVACSTGECDVSISLRVRSIEELFNFVTEKLGKIPGVRRTQSFLLPVKIKDLDTWLPPGVEDNNISLEPI
;
A
#
# COMPACT_ATOMS: atom_id res chain seq x y z
N ILE A 1 -14.13 3.81 24.38
CA ILE A 1 -12.97 3.36 23.57
C ILE A 1 -12.64 1.90 23.86
N ARG A 2 -12.27 1.51 25.10
CA ARG A 2 -11.86 0.12 25.44
C ARG A 2 -12.77 -0.98 24.88
N ALA A 3 -14.09 -0.92 25.15
CA ALA A 3 -15.02 -1.92 24.63
C ALA A 3 -15.05 -1.97 23.09
N LEU A 4 -15.00 -0.83 22.39
CA LEU A 4 -14.97 -0.77 20.93
C LEU A 4 -13.66 -1.33 20.35
N THR A 5 -12.54 -1.10 21.04
CA THR A 5 -11.24 -1.68 20.66
C THR A 5 -11.20 -3.18 20.90
N GLU A 6 -11.72 -3.66 22.03
CA GLU A 6 -11.80 -5.10 22.34
C GLU A 6 -12.69 -5.87 21.34
N HIS A 7 -13.75 -5.24 20.83
CA HIS A 7 -14.62 -5.81 19.80
C HIS A 7 -14.12 -5.58 18.36
N GLY A 8 -12.92 -5.02 18.17
CA GLY A 8 -12.32 -4.80 16.85
C GLY A 8 -12.99 -3.71 16.01
N ILE A 9 -13.88 -2.91 16.60
CA ILE A 9 -14.59 -1.81 15.92
C ILE A 9 -13.65 -0.62 15.68
N ILE A 10 -12.71 -0.39 16.61
CA ILE A 10 -11.73 0.70 16.51
C ILE A 10 -10.32 0.16 16.70
N ASN A 11 -9.42 0.50 15.76
CA ASN A 11 -7.98 0.31 15.90
C ASN A 11 -7.30 1.69 16.01
N VAL A 12 -6.64 1.97 17.14
CA VAL A 12 -5.95 3.24 17.35
C VAL A 12 -4.49 3.08 16.93
N ARG A 13 -4.07 3.84 15.91
CA ARG A 13 -2.69 3.85 15.42
C ARG A 13 -2.24 5.30 15.18
N ALA A 14 -0.97 5.58 15.44
CA ALA A 14 -0.35 6.81 14.97
C ALA A 14 -0.08 6.67 13.47
N VAL A 15 -0.53 7.65 12.69
CA VAL A 15 -0.19 7.75 11.27
C VAL A 15 1.03 8.64 11.13
N VAL A 16 2.04 8.17 10.41
CA VAL A 16 3.27 8.92 10.14
C VAL A 16 3.18 9.53 8.75
N ASN A 17 3.63 10.77 8.58
CA ASN A 17 3.83 11.35 7.25
C ASN A 17 5.08 10.70 6.61
N PRO A 18 4.94 9.88 5.56
CA PRO A 18 6.05 9.13 4.98
C PRO A 18 7.15 10.03 4.40
N GLU A 19 6.79 11.14 3.78
CA GLU A 19 7.76 12.08 3.19
C GLU A 19 8.65 12.70 4.26
N LYS A 20 8.08 13.09 5.40
CA LYS A 20 8.82 13.69 6.52
C LYS A 20 9.78 12.71 7.20
N VAL A 21 9.59 11.41 7.01
CA VAL A 21 10.49 10.36 7.52
C VAL A 21 11.35 9.71 6.43
N GLY A 22 11.45 10.35 5.26
CA GLY A 22 12.39 9.97 4.20
C GLY A 22 11.85 9.01 3.14
N TYR A 23 10.55 8.70 3.15
CA TYR A 23 9.86 7.89 2.14
C TYR A 23 9.12 8.78 1.14
N GLY A 24 9.88 9.54 0.35
CA GLY A 24 9.37 10.54 -0.59
C GLY A 24 8.83 9.98 -1.91
N VAL A 25 8.93 8.67 -2.15
CA VAL A 25 8.46 8.04 -3.39
C VAL A 25 7.29 7.11 -3.08
N MET A 26 6.19 7.31 -3.81
CA MET A 26 5.01 6.45 -3.81
C MET A 26 4.87 5.78 -5.18
N ALA A 27 4.51 4.50 -5.19
CA ALA A 27 4.23 3.80 -6.42
C ALA A 27 3.18 2.71 -6.20
N ASP A 28 2.37 2.45 -7.22
CA ASP A 28 1.53 1.27 -7.28
C ASP A 28 2.18 0.21 -8.17
N VAL A 29 2.06 -1.05 -7.76
CA VAL A 29 2.53 -2.21 -8.53
C VAL A 29 1.39 -3.19 -8.66
N PHE A 30 0.98 -3.45 -9.90
CA PHE A 30 0.11 -4.57 -10.21
C PHE A 30 0.94 -5.80 -10.56
N VAL A 31 0.52 -6.95 -10.04
CA VAL A 31 1.24 -8.21 -10.17
C VAL A 31 0.31 -9.25 -10.78
N GLU A 32 0.76 -9.85 -11.89
CA GLU A 32 0.17 -11.06 -12.47
C GLU A 32 0.90 -12.26 -11.86
N VAL A 33 0.14 -13.28 -11.47
CA VAL A 33 0.65 -14.45 -10.76
C VAL A 33 0.25 -15.76 -11.45
N GLU A 34 0.95 -16.83 -11.10
CA GLU A 34 0.59 -18.17 -11.53
C GLU A 34 -0.75 -18.61 -10.91
N PRO A 35 -1.57 -19.38 -11.66
CA PRO A 35 -2.84 -19.89 -11.15
C PRO A 35 -2.67 -20.64 -9.82
N GLY A 36 -3.52 -20.30 -8.85
CA GLY A 36 -3.50 -20.91 -7.52
C GLY A 36 -2.51 -20.28 -6.53
N GLN A 37 -1.67 -19.32 -6.95
CA GLN A 37 -0.65 -18.70 -6.08
C GLN A 37 -0.97 -17.26 -5.64
N VAL A 38 -2.11 -16.70 -6.06
CA VAL A 38 -2.50 -15.30 -5.79
C VAL A 38 -2.35 -14.92 -4.32
N ARG A 39 -2.93 -15.74 -3.43
CA ARG A 39 -2.94 -15.47 -1.99
C ARG A 39 -1.55 -15.58 -1.37
N GLU A 40 -0.78 -16.60 -1.76
CA GLU A 40 0.58 -16.81 -1.26
C GLU A 40 1.49 -15.63 -1.64
N VAL A 41 1.43 -15.18 -2.90
CA VAL A 41 2.19 -14.02 -3.37
C VAL A 41 1.80 -12.75 -2.60
N ALA A 42 0.50 -12.51 -2.39
CA ALA A 42 0.01 -11.35 -1.65
C ALA A 42 0.46 -11.37 -0.17
N GLU A 43 0.40 -12.54 0.49
CA GLU A 43 0.85 -12.71 1.88
C GLU A 43 2.37 -12.52 2.01
N ILE A 44 3.17 -13.02 1.06
CA ILE A 44 4.62 -12.75 1.02
C ILE A 44 4.88 -11.25 0.84
N ALA A 45 4.18 -10.62 -0.11
CA ALA A 45 4.32 -9.18 -0.34
C ALA A 45 3.97 -8.35 0.91
N ALA A 46 2.93 -8.73 1.65
CA ALA A 46 2.48 -8.06 2.88
C ALA A 46 3.57 -7.98 3.98
N ASN A 47 4.58 -8.84 3.95
CA ASN A 47 5.66 -8.85 4.94
C ASN A 47 6.76 -7.83 4.65
N PHE A 48 6.78 -7.19 3.48
CA PHE A 48 7.78 -6.18 3.18
C PHE A 48 7.41 -4.83 3.81
N PRO A 49 8.33 -4.16 4.52
CA PRO A 49 8.05 -2.87 5.15
C PRO A 49 7.83 -1.74 4.15
N GLN A 50 8.29 -1.88 2.90
CA GLN A 50 8.00 -0.96 1.81
C GLN A 50 6.53 -1.03 1.35
N VAL A 51 5.82 -2.14 1.61
CA VAL A 51 4.44 -2.36 1.18
C VAL A 51 3.51 -1.72 2.21
N SER A 52 2.87 -0.62 1.82
CA SER A 52 1.89 0.08 2.67
C SER A 52 0.47 -0.44 2.48
N TYR A 53 0.20 -1.11 1.36
CA TYR A 53 -1.09 -1.73 1.06
C TYR A 53 -0.89 -2.91 0.11
N VAL A 54 -1.67 -3.97 0.30
CA VAL A 54 -1.76 -5.10 -0.61
C VAL A 54 -3.16 -5.68 -0.61
N ALA A 55 -3.66 -6.04 -1.79
CA ALA A 55 -4.93 -6.74 -1.94
C ALA A 55 -4.89 -7.70 -3.12
N CYS A 56 -5.62 -8.80 -3.00
CA CYS A 56 -5.95 -9.66 -4.14
C CYS A 56 -7.09 -9.02 -4.94
N SER A 57 -6.96 -8.97 -6.25
CA SER A 57 -7.94 -8.40 -7.17
C SER A 57 -8.47 -9.44 -8.14
N THR A 58 -9.64 -9.15 -8.71
CA THR A 58 -10.20 -9.88 -9.85
C THR A 58 -10.12 -8.97 -11.07
N GLY A 59 -9.51 -9.40 -12.17
CA GLY A 59 -9.36 -8.60 -13.38
C GLY A 59 -8.08 -8.92 -14.15
N GLU A 60 -7.50 -7.91 -14.79
CA GLU A 60 -6.25 -8.06 -15.57
C GLU A 60 -5.01 -8.29 -14.70
N CYS A 61 -5.10 -8.02 -13.40
CA CYS A 61 -4.03 -8.28 -12.45
C CYS A 61 -4.58 -8.95 -11.18
N ASP A 62 -3.76 -9.81 -10.59
CA ASP A 62 -4.17 -10.69 -9.49
C ASP A 62 -3.89 -10.08 -8.12
N VAL A 63 -2.84 -9.25 -8.01
CA VAL A 63 -2.45 -8.57 -6.77
C VAL A 63 -2.16 -7.09 -7.05
N SER A 64 -2.73 -6.21 -6.23
CA SER A 64 -2.46 -4.77 -6.21
C SER A 64 -1.65 -4.42 -4.98
N ILE A 65 -0.54 -3.71 -5.16
CA ILE A 65 0.40 -3.33 -4.10
C ILE A 65 0.62 -1.82 -4.17
N SER A 66 0.60 -1.13 -3.04
CA SER A 66 1.09 0.24 -2.93
C SER A 66 2.37 0.27 -2.10
N LEU A 67 3.37 1.00 -2.60
CA LEU A 67 4.72 1.07 -2.06
C LEU A 67 5.04 2.48 -1.54
N ARG A 68 5.80 2.51 -0.44
CA ARG A 68 6.53 3.68 0.06
C ARG A 68 8.02 3.35 0.05
N VAL A 69 8.79 4.12 -0.71
CA VAL A 69 10.25 3.96 -0.85
C VAL A 69 10.96 5.31 -0.81
N ARG A 70 12.28 5.30 -0.66
CA ARG A 70 13.09 6.51 -0.49
C ARG A 70 13.54 7.13 -1.80
N SER A 71 13.65 6.34 -2.86
CA SER A 71 14.10 6.79 -4.18
C SER A 71 13.52 5.93 -5.31
N ILE A 72 13.58 6.45 -6.55
CA ILE A 72 13.22 5.69 -7.76
C ILE A 72 14.16 4.48 -7.95
N GLU A 73 15.42 4.59 -7.53
CA GLU A 73 16.36 3.46 -7.55
C GLU A 73 15.94 2.35 -6.56
N GLU A 74 15.52 2.72 -5.34
CA GLU A 74 14.97 1.74 -4.39
C GLU A 74 13.70 1.10 -4.95
N LEU A 75 12.82 1.88 -5.60
CA LEU A 75 11.62 1.36 -6.27
C LEU A 75 12.00 0.29 -7.30
N PHE A 76 12.91 0.62 -8.22
CA PHE A 76 13.35 -0.29 -9.28
C PHE A 76 13.90 -1.59 -8.67
N ASN A 77 14.85 -1.48 -7.74
CA ASN A 77 15.46 -2.62 -7.07
C ASN A 77 14.44 -3.45 -6.27
N PHE A 78 13.47 -2.81 -5.62
CA PHE A 78 12.42 -3.52 -4.88
C PHE A 78 11.53 -4.34 -5.83
N VAL A 79 11.12 -3.74 -6.95
CA VAL A 79 10.27 -4.41 -7.93
C VAL A 79 11.02 -5.57 -8.60
N THR A 80 12.26 -5.38 -9.05
CA THR A 80 13.00 -6.42 -9.80
C THR A 80 13.60 -7.49 -8.89
N GLU A 81 14.15 -7.11 -7.73
CA GLU A 81 14.92 -8.01 -6.88
C GLU A 81 14.12 -8.62 -5.73
N LYS A 82 12.94 -8.07 -5.40
CA LYS A 82 12.06 -8.61 -4.37
C LYS A 82 10.74 -9.08 -4.96
N LEU A 83 9.89 -8.18 -5.46
CA LEU A 83 8.56 -8.57 -5.95
C LEU A 83 8.63 -9.54 -7.13
N GLY A 84 9.44 -9.24 -8.15
CA GLY A 84 9.62 -10.09 -9.33
C GLY A 84 10.26 -11.45 -9.04
N LYS A 85 10.83 -11.65 -7.85
CA LYS A 85 11.43 -12.92 -7.41
C LYS A 85 10.54 -13.72 -6.46
N ILE A 86 9.37 -13.20 -6.07
CA ILE A 86 8.42 -13.99 -5.28
C ILE A 86 7.98 -15.19 -6.15
N PRO A 87 8.10 -16.44 -5.65
CA PRO A 87 7.61 -17.59 -6.38
C PRO A 87 6.15 -17.43 -6.80
N GLY A 88 5.86 -17.71 -8.08
CA GLY A 88 4.54 -17.53 -8.65
C GLY A 88 4.28 -16.15 -9.25
N VAL A 89 5.19 -15.18 -9.14
CA VAL A 89 5.06 -13.91 -9.90
C VAL A 89 5.43 -14.12 -11.36
N ARG A 90 4.51 -13.75 -12.26
CA ARG A 90 4.71 -13.81 -13.72
C ARG A 90 5.13 -12.47 -14.29
N ARG A 91 4.52 -11.39 -13.82
CA ARG A 91 4.76 -10.05 -14.32
C ARG A 91 4.43 -9.00 -13.27
N THR A 92 5.17 -7.90 -13.30
CA THR A 92 4.89 -6.70 -12.52
C THR A 92 4.71 -5.50 -13.44
N GLN A 93 3.76 -4.63 -13.14
CA GLN A 93 3.60 -3.34 -13.79
C GLN A 93 3.59 -2.24 -12.73
N SER A 94 4.55 -1.31 -12.81
CA SER A 94 4.74 -0.26 -11.80
C SER A 94 4.32 1.11 -12.30
N PHE A 95 3.69 1.89 -11.43
CA PHE A 95 3.20 3.24 -11.68
C PHE A 95 3.76 4.15 -10.60
N LEU A 96 4.66 5.05 -10.99
CA LEU A 96 5.12 6.11 -10.09
C LEU A 96 3.96 7.09 -9.84
N LEU A 97 3.76 7.49 -8.59
CA LEU A 97 2.68 8.39 -8.18
C LEU A 97 3.27 9.71 -7.66
N PRO A 98 3.43 10.75 -8.51
CA PRO A 98 4.07 12.01 -8.11
C PRO A 98 3.21 12.85 -7.17
N VAL A 99 1.89 12.70 -7.22
CA VAL A 99 0.94 13.48 -6.42
C VAL A 99 -0.13 12.55 -5.86
N LYS A 100 -0.29 12.54 -4.53
CA LYS A 100 -1.35 11.82 -3.83
C LYS A 100 -2.44 12.79 -3.42
N ILE A 101 -3.68 12.53 -3.86
CA ILE A 101 -4.83 13.38 -3.54
C ILE A 101 -5.49 12.98 -2.20
N LYS A 102 -5.62 11.68 -1.95
CA LYS A 102 -6.23 11.11 -0.75
C LYS A 102 -5.57 9.77 -0.41
N ASP A 103 -5.51 9.41 0.87
CA ASP A 103 -4.92 8.15 1.34
C ASP A 103 -5.93 7.30 2.13
N LEU A 104 -5.66 6.01 2.30
CA LEU A 104 -6.57 5.02 2.92
C LEU A 104 -6.88 5.37 4.38
N ASP A 105 -5.90 5.88 5.10
CA ASP A 105 -6.02 6.30 6.50
C ASP A 105 -6.88 7.55 6.70
N THR A 106 -7.19 8.28 5.61
CA THR A 106 -8.08 9.45 5.61
C THR A 106 -9.53 9.12 5.22
N TRP A 107 -9.85 7.83 5.01
CA TRP A 107 -11.23 7.44 4.76
C TRP A 107 -12.02 7.44 6.07
N LEU A 108 -13.17 8.12 6.05
CA LEU A 108 -14.16 8.10 7.13
C LEU A 108 -15.52 7.65 6.57
N PRO A 109 -16.34 6.92 7.35
CA PRO A 109 -17.70 6.61 6.97
C PRO A 109 -18.52 7.87 6.66
N PRO A 110 -19.50 7.81 5.74
CA PRO A 110 -20.39 8.93 5.47
C PRO A 110 -21.05 9.48 6.74
N GLY A 111 -21.05 10.81 6.91
CA GLY A 111 -21.63 11.49 8.08
C GLY A 111 -20.67 11.68 9.26
N VAL A 112 -19.42 11.23 9.16
CA VAL A 112 -18.35 11.53 10.13
C VAL A 112 -17.53 12.71 9.61
N GLU A 113 -17.47 13.79 10.37
CA GLU A 113 -16.64 14.97 10.06
C GLU A 113 -15.18 14.74 10.43
N ASP A 114 -14.26 15.13 9.53
CA ASP A 114 -12.83 15.14 9.81
C ASP A 114 -12.40 16.52 10.32
N ASN A 115 -12.21 16.64 11.62
CA ASN A 115 -11.79 17.89 12.27
C ASN A 115 -10.28 18.13 12.21
N ASN A 116 -9.50 17.24 11.58
CA ASN A 116 -8.04 17.31 11.55
C ASN A 116 -7.44 17.63 10.17
N ILE A 117 -8.26 17.84 9.13
CA ILE A 117 -7.74 18.24 7.82
C ILE A 117 -7.49 19.74 7.78
N SER A 118 -6.29 20.15 8.18
CA SER A 118 -5.67 21.34 7.59
C SER A 118 -5.28 20.97 6.17
N LEU A 119 -6.16 21.22 5.20
CA LEU A 119 -5.78 21.20 3.79
C LEU A 119 -4.76 22.34 3.62
N GLU A 120 -3.47 22.04 3.63
CA GLU A 120 -2.53 22.98 3.03
C GLU A 120 -2.89 23.06 1.54
N PRO A 121 -3.25 24.24 1.02
CA PRO A 121 -3.59 24.38 -0.39
C PRO A 121 -2.35 24.07 -1.23
N ILE A 122 -2.58 23.38 -2.36
CA ILE A 122 -1.61 23.14 -3.44
C ILE A 122 -1.15 24.48 -4.01
#